data_AF-A0A286GLV6-F1
#
_entry.id   AF-A0A286GLV6-F1
#
_cell.length_a   1.000
_cell.length_b   1.000
_cell.length_c   1.000
_cell.angle_alpha   90.00
_cell.angle_beta   90.00
_cell.angle_gamma   90.00
#
_symmetry.space_group_name_H-M   'P 1'
#
loop_
_entity.id
_entity.type
_entity.pdbx_description
1 polymer ?
#
loop_
_entity_poly.entity_id
_entity_poly.type
_entity_poly.pdbx_seq_one_letter_code
_entity_poly.pdbx_strand_id
1 'polypeptide(L)'
;MPELLTDPLVLAIAGVALGTYALRLGGLLLAGRLPKDGPVAAGLERLPGIVLLALVVPAVTQLGVLGAAAAAATGAAALLTRSPLLAMVIGAGVVAGARAFGWA
;
A
#
# COMPACT_ATOMS: atom_id res chain seq x y z
N MET A 1 -4.39 37.12 1.56
CA MET A 1 -4.28 35.66 1.37
C MET A 1 -4.71 34.82 2.61
N PRO A 2 -5.79 35.12 3.35
CA PRO A 2 -6.27 34.26 4.43
C PRO A 2 -7.33 33.21 4.00
N GLU A 3 -7.94 33.35 2.82
CA GLU A 3 -9.01 32.45 2.33
C GLU A 3 -8.50 31.04 1.98
N LEU A 4 -7.22 30.90 1.59
CA LEU A 4 -6.60 29.60 1.26
C LEU A 4 -6.48 28.68 2.48
N LEU A 5 -6.42 29.22 3.70
CA LEU A 5 -6.31 28.42 4.93
C LEU A 5 -7.68 27.96 5.45
N THR A 6 -8.76 28.61 5.02
CA THR A 6 -10.14 28.22 5.33
C THR A 6 -10.73 27.25 4.31
N ASP A 7 -10.05 27.05 3.18
CA ASP A 7 -10.45 26.04 2.21
C ASP A 7 -10.44 24.66 2.87
N PRO A 8 -11.58 23.94 2.89
CA PRO A 8 -11.68 22.63 3.52
C PRO A 8 -10.69 21.63 2.91
N LEU A 9 -10.31 21.83 1.65
CA LEU A 9 -9.27 21.05 0.97
C LEU A 9 -7.89 21.24 1.61
N VAL A 10 -7.50 22.48 1.92
CA VAL A 10 -6.19 22.78 2.50
C VAL A 10 -6.13 22.28 3.94
N LEU A 11 -7.21 22.41 4.71
CA LEU A 11 -7.32 21.82 6.05
C LEU A 11 -7.27 20.30 6.01
N ALA A 12 -7.92 19.64 5.05
CA ALA A 12 -7.85 18.20 4.88
C ALA A 12 -6.42 17.73 4.53
N ILE A 13 -5.76 18.40 3.59
CA ILE A 13 -4.37 18.09 3.21
C ILE A 13 -3.44 18.30 4.42
N ALA A 14 -3.58 19.41 5.13
CA ALA A 14 -2.78 19.71 6.32
C ALA A 14 -3.02 18.66 7.43
N GLY A 15 -4.26 18.26 7.66
CA GLY A 15 -4.61 17.23 8.63
C GLY A 15 -4.02 15.85 8.29
N VAL A 16 -4.14 15.41 7.02
CA VAL A 16 -3.54 14.16 6.54
C VAL A 16 -2.01 14.22 6.60
N ALA A 17 -1.41 15.35 6.21
CA ALA A 17 0.03 15.55 6.28
C ALA A 17 0.53 15.47 7.73
N LEU A 18 -0.12 16.18 8.65
CA LEU A 18 0.21 16.14 10.09
C LEU A 18 0.07 14.73 10.65
N GLY A 19 -1.02 14.02 10.37
CA GLY A 19 -1.20 12.64 10.80
C GLY A 19 -0.13 11.70 10.25
N THR A 20 0.22 11.84 8.97
CA THR A 20 1.26 11.03 8.32
C THR A 20 2.64 11.26 8.93
N TYR A 21 3.02 12.52 9.14
CA TYR A 21 4.29 12.86 9.76
C TYR A 21 4.32 12.47 11.24
N ALA A 22 3.23 12.68 11.98
CA ALA A 22 3.13 12.26 13.37
C ALA A 22 3.30 10.74 13.51
N LEU A 23 2.69 9.94 12.63
CA LEU A 23 2.85 8.48 12.64
C LEU A 23 4.29 8.06 12.29
N ARG A 24 4.95 8.75 11.33
CA ARG A 24 6.37 8.51 11.02
C ARG A 24 7.29 8.85 12.19
N LEU A 25 7.11 10.02 12.81
CA LEU A 25 7.85 10.46 13.99
C LEU A 25 7.60 9.51 15.18
N GLY A 26 6.35 9.14 15.41
CA GLY A 26 5.96 8.17 16.42
C GLY A 26 6.62 6.82 16.19
N GLY A 27 6.61 6.32 14.94
CA GLY A 27 7.29 5.08 14.55
C GLY A 27 8.80 5.13 14.78
N LEU A 28 9.47 6.23 14.43
CA LEU A 28 10.91 6.44 14.70
C LEU A 28 11.22 6.43 16.20
N LEU A 29 10.41 7.09 17.02
CA LEU A 29 10.55 7.11 18.48
C LEU A 29 10.29 5.72 19.09
N LEU A 30 9.32 4.97 18.56
CA LEU A 30 8.97 3.64 19.03
C LEU A 30 9.99 2.58 18.58
N ALA A 31 10.60 2.74 17.40
CA ALA A 31 11.60 1.82 16.86
C ALA A 31 12.79 1.63 17.80
N GLY A 32 13.16 2.66 18.58
CA GLY A 32 14.20 2.55 19.61
C GLY A 32 13.81 1.68 20.82
N ARG A 33 12.51 1.42 21.02
CA ARG A 33 11.96 0.59 22.11
C ARG A 33 11.39 -0.75 21.63
N LEU A 34 11.45 -1.04 20.33
CA LEU A 34 10.95 -2.30 19.80
C LEU A 34 11.84 -3.46 20.26
N PRO A 35 11.26 -4.55 20.78
CA PRO A 35 12.01 -5.77 21.08
C PRO A 35 12.68 -6.27 19.80
N LYS A 36 14.00 -6.48 19.85
CA LYS A 36 14.78 -7.01 18.72
C LYS A 36 14.70 -8.53 18.62
N ASP A 37 14.45 -9.20 19.74
CA ASP A 37 14.44 -10.65 19.85
C ASP A 37 13.14 -11.14 20.49
N GLY A 38 12.70 -12.34 20.08
CA GLY A 38 11.54 -13.03 20.64
C GLY A 38 10.32 -13.09 19.73
N PRO A 39 9.21 -13.68 20.20
CA PRO A 39 8.02 -13.94 19.39
C PRO A 39 7.34 -12.67 18.87
N VAL A 40 7.47 -11.55 19.61
CA VAL A 40 6.91 -10.24 19.22
C VAL A 40 7.71 -9.63 18.07
N ALA A 41 9.05 -9.71 18.09
CA ALA A 41 9.92 -9.25 17.01
C ALA A 41 9.62 -10.01 15.70
N ALA A 42 9.49 -11.34 15.80
CA ALA A 42 9.11 -12.18 14.67
C ALA A 42 7.69 -11.89 14.16
N GLY A 43 6.79 -11.39 15.01
CA GLY A 43 5.47 -10.89 14.60
C GLY A 43 5.58 -9.56 13.84
N LEU A 44 6.38 -8.63 14.35
CA LEU A 44 6.67 -7.33 13.74
C LEU A 44 7.30 -7.46 12.34
N GLU A 45 8.24 -8.40 12.14
CA GLU A 45 8.85 -8.68 10.84
C GLU A 45 7.84 -9.22 9.80
N ARG A 46 6.76 -9.87 10.27
CA ARG A 46 5.70 -10.39 9.39
C ARG A 46 4.59 -9.37 9.11
N LEU A 47 4.49 -8.29 9.91
CA LEU A 47 3.48 -7.25 9.71
C LEU A 47 3.46 -6.67 8.29
N PRO A 48 4.60 -6.34 7.63
CA PRO A 48 4.58 -5.81 6.28
C PRO A 48 3.84 -6.75 5.31
N GLY A 49 4.11 -8.05 5.40
CA GLY A 49 3.44 -9.05 4.57
C GLY A 49 1.95 -9.18 4.89
N ILE A 50 1.58 -9.17 6.18
CA ILE A 50 0.19 -9.29 6.63
C ILE A 50 -0.63 -8.06 6.21
N VAL A 51 -0.08 -6.85 6.35
CA VAL A 51 -0.75 -5.60 5.94
C VAL A 51 -0.96 -5.57 4.44
N LEU A 52 0.05 -5.96 3.65
CA LEU A 52 -0.11 -6.10 2.20
C LEU A 52 -1.22 -7.10 1.86
N LEU A 53 -1.24 -8.27 2.51
CA LEU A 53 -2.28 -9.27 2.29
C LEU A 53 -3.67 -8.73 2.64
N ALA A 54 -3.80 -8.07 3.79
CA ALA A 54 -5.06 -7.49 4.27
C ALA A 54 -5.59 -6.36 3.38
N LEU A 55 -4.72 -5.67 2.63
CA LEU A 55 -5.11 -4.66 1.64
C LEU A 55 -5.42 -5.28 0.28
N VAL A 56 -4.63 -6.26 -0.14
CA VAL A 56 -4.77 -6.90 -1.46
C VAL A 56 -6.03 -7.76 -1.52
N VAL A 57 -6.34 -8.53 -0.47
CA VAL A 57 -7.54 -9.39 -0.43
C VAL A 57 -8.82 -8.61 -0.71
N PRO A 58 -9.17 -7.53 0.00
CA PRO A 58 -10.38 -6.76 -0.28
C PRO A 58 -10.31 -6.06 -1.64
N ALA A 59 -9.14 -5.54 -2.04
CA ALA A 59 -8.97 -4.95 -3.36
C ALA A 59 -9.30 -5.95 -4.48
N VAL A 60 -8.84 -7.20 -4.35
CA VAL A 60 -9.15 -8.28 -5.29
C VAL A 60 -10.63 -8.64 -5.27
N THR A 61 -11.25 -8.72 -4.09
CA THR A 61 -12.70 -9.01 -4.01
C THR A 61 -13.57 -7.94 -4.65
N GLN A 62 -13.15 -6.67 -4.60
CA GLN A 62 -13.88 -5.58 -5.26
C GLN A 62 -13.77 -5.64 -6.80
N LEU A 63 -12.70 -6.22 -7.34
CA LEU A 63 -12.51 -6.42 -8.78
C LEU A 63 -13.08 -7.76 -9.30
N GLY A 64 -13.61 -8.63 -8.43
CA GLY A 64 -14.17 -9.93 -8.81
C GLY A 64 -13.16 -10.93 -9.38
N VAL A 65 -13.60 -11.81 -10.29
CA VAL A 65 -12.74 -12.86 -10.92
C VAL A 65 -11.54 -12.25 -11.66
N LEU A 66 -11.69 -11.05 -12.21
CA LEU A 66 -10.62 -10.31 -12.88
C LEU A 66 -9.56 -9.81 -11.89
N GLY A 67 -9.98 -9.40 -10.69
CA GLY A 67 -9.06 -9.05 -9.60
C GLY A 67 -8.18 -10.22 -9.20
N ALA A 68 -8.74 -11.42 -9.14
CA ALA A 68 -8.00 -12.64 -8.81
C ALA A 68 -6.98 -12.99 -9.90
N ALA A 69 -7.36 -12.87 -11.18
CA ALA A 69 -6.45 -13.09 -12.31
C ALA A 69 -5.32 -12.04 -12.37
N ALA A 70 -5.62 -10.77 -12.13
CA ALA A 70 -4.62 -9.69 -12.11
C ALA A 70 -3.67 -9.79 -10.90
N ALA A 71 -4.18 -10.16 -9.72
CA ALA A 71 -3.36 -10.43 -8.54
C ALA A 71 -2.47 -11.66 -8.71
N ALA A 72 -2.99 -12.73 -9.34
CA ALA A 72 -2.20 -13.91 -9.68
C ALA A 72 -1.10 -13.58 -10.70
N ALA A 73 -1.43 -12.81 -11.75
CA ALA A 73 -0.45 -12.39 -12.75
C ALA A 73 0.62 -11.45 -12.16
N THR A 74 0.23 -10.50 -11.31
CA THR A 74 1.15 -9.57 -10.64
C THR A 74 2.01 -10.30 -9.60
N GLY A 75 1.44 -11.24 -8.84
CA GLY A 75 2.16 -12.09 -7.91
C GLY A 75 3.17 -12.99 -8.62
N ALA A 76 2.78 -13.60 -9.75
CA ALA A 76 3.66 -14.39 -10.60
C ALA A 76 4.80 -13.53 -11.19
N ALA A 77 4.49 -12.33 -11.67
CA ALA A 77 5.49 -11.38 -12.16
C ALA A 77 6.44 -10.90 -11.04
N ALA A 78 5.92 -10.64 -9.83
CA ALA A 78 6.72 -10.22 -8.69
C ALA A 78 7.69 -11.32 -8.24
N LEU A 79 7.25 -12.59 -8.27
CA LEU A 79 8.09 -13.75 -7.96
C LEU A 79 9.18 -13.99 -9.00
N LEU A 80 8.89 -13.75 -10.28
CA LEU A 80 9.84 -14.02 -11.36
C LEU A 80 10.89 -12.93 -11.52
N THR A 81 10.54 -11.67 -11.25
CA THR A 81 11.34 -10.54 -11.78
C THR A 81 12.49 -10.10 -10.86
N ARG A 82 12.45 -10.37 -9.54
CA ARG A 82 13.49 -9.95 -8.56
C ARG A 82 13.92 -8.46 -8.61
N SER A 83 13.27 -7.63 -9.44
CA SER A 83 13.51 -6.21 -9.67
C SER A 83 12.19 -5.46 -9.52
N PRO A 84 12.03 -4.63 -8.47
CA PRO A 84 10.75 -4.02 -8.11
C PRO A 84 10.23 -3.02 -9.16
N LEU A 85 11.11 -2.39 -9.95
CA LEU A 85 10.74 -1.43 -10.98
C LEU A 85 10.02 -2.10 -12.17
N LEU A 86 10.53 -3.24 -12.64
CA LEU A 86 9.90 -4.00 -13.73
C LEU A 86 8.57 -4.61 -13.30
N ALA A 87 8.48 -5.12 -12.07
CA ALA A 87 7.24 -5.64 -11.51
C ALA A 87 6.15 -4.54 -11.42
N MET A 88 6.54 -3.30 -11.10
CA MET A 88 5.62 -2.17 -11.04
C MET A 88 5.10 -1.76 -12.41
N VAL A 89 5.96 -1.71 -13.43
CA VAL A 89 5.58 -1.35 -14.81
C VAL A 89 4.68 -2.43 -15.42
N ILE A 90 5.00 -3.70 -15.22
CA ILE A 90 4.19 -4.82 -15.74
C ILE A 90 2.84 -4.88 -15.01
N GLY A 91 2.82 -4.79 -13.68
CA GLY A 91 1.58 -4.79 -12.90
C GLY A 91 0.67 -3.61 -13.26
N ALA A 92 1.23 -2.40 -13.35
CA ALA A 92 0.49 -1.21 -13.78
C ALA A 92 0.00 -1.33 -15.23
N GLY A 93 0.80 -1.88 -16.13
CA GLY A 93 0.43 -2.12 -17.53
C GLY A 93 -0.71 -3.12 -17.68
N VAL A 94 -0.67 -4.22 -16.92
CA VAL A 94 -1.74 -5.23 -16.91
C VAL A 94 -3.03 -4.66 -16.32
N VAL A 95 -2.97 -3.90 -15.23
CA VAL A 95 -4.16 -3.28 -14.62
C VAL A 95 -4.74 -2.19 -15.52
N ALA A 96 -3.89 -1.36 -16.14
CA ALA A 96 -4.35 -0.34 -17.09
C ALA A 96 -4.97 -0.97 -18.34
N GLY A 97 -4.38 -2.04 -18.86
CA GLY A 97 -4.92 -2.81 -19.99
C GLY A 97 -6.24 -3.50 -19.65
N ALA A 98 -6.33 -4.14 -18.48
CA ALA A 98 -7.55 -4.77 -17.99
C ALA A 98 -8.69 -3.75 -17.76
N ARG A 99 -8.34 -2.55 -17.29
CA ARG A 99 -9.29 -1.44 -17.13
C ARG A 99 -9.73 -0.85 -18.48
N ALA A 100 -8.84 -0.82 -19.47
CA ALA A 100 -9.15 -0.35 -20.82
C ALA A 100 -10.01 -1.35 -21.62
N PHE A 101 -9.93 -2.65 -21.31
CA PHE A 101 -10.76 -3.69 -21.92
C PHE A 101 -12.19 -3.78 -21.35
N GLY A 102 -12.55 -2.93 -20.38
CA GLY A 102 -13.94 -2.49 -20.19
C GLY A 102 -14.97 -3.58 -19.94
N TRP A 103 -14.78 -4.42 -18.93
CA TRP A 103 -15.91 -5.07 -18.24
C TRP A 103 -15.94 -4.56 -16.79
N ALA A 104 -16.47 -3.33 -16.65
CA ALA A 104 -16.89 -2.74 -15.38
C ALA A 104 -18.42 -2.88 -15.25
#